data_AF-A0A966Q8Z3-F1
#
_entry.id   AF-A0A966Q8Z3-F1
#
_cell.length_a   1.000
_cell.length_b   1.000
_cell.length_c   1.000
_cell.angle_alpha   90.00
_cell.angle_beta   90.00
_cell.angle_gamma   90.00
#
_symmetry.space_group_name_H-M   'P 1'
#
loop_
_entity.id
_entity.type
_entity.pdbx_description
1 polymer ?
#
loop_
_entity_poly.entity_id
_entity_poly.type
_entity_poly.pdbx_seq_one_letter_code
_entity_poly.pdbx_strand_id
1 'polypeptide(L)'
;LEAYRLEIYANIGGEANLPNILVSAGIPKEAVDNVLRRDLIIRNITEAEKSAGVDDATINADIKKLVANKSDALKIVVNPRYGKWDVTTLSVVETEPAGDAVKTK
;
A
#
# COMPACT_ATOMS: atom_id res chain seq x y z
N LEU A 1 -12.70 10.53 -8.35
CA LEU A 1 -11.86 9.41 -8.85
C LEU A 1 -11.68 9.47 -10.36
N GLU A 2 -12.75 9.69 -11.14
CA GLU A 2 -12.68 9.73 -12.61
C GLU A 2 -11.70 10.77 -13.18
N ALA A 3 -11.75 12.02 -12.68
CA ALA A 3 -10.77 13.04 -13.09
C ALA A 3 -9.31 12.62 -12.83
N TYR A 4 -9.04 12.02 -11.67
CA TYR A 4 -7.72 11.50 -11.33
C TYR A 4 -7.30 10.32 -12.23
N ARG A 5 -8.24 9.44 -12.59
CA ARG A 5 -7.97 8.36 -13.54
C ARG A 5 -7.53 8.91 -14.89
N LEU A 6 -8.24 9.91 -15.42
CA LEU A 6 -7.90 10.55 -16.69
C LEU A 6 -6.51 11.21 -16.64
N GLU A 7 -6.20 11.86 -15.53
CA GLU A 7 -4.86 12.43 -15.27
C GLU A 7 -3.78 11.35 -15.32
N ILE A 8 -3.97 10.24 -14.59
CA ILE A 8 -3.01 9.12 -14.61
C ILE A 8 -2.89 8.51 -16.01
N TYR A 9 -3.99 8.35 -16.75
CA TYR A 9 -3.96 7.85 -18.12
C TYR A 9 -3.17 8.77 -19.04
N ALA A 10 -3.31 10.08 -18.93
CA ALA A 10 -2.49 11.03 -19.68
C ALA A 10 -0.99 10.86 -19.36
N ASN A 11 -0.64 10.68 -18.08
CA ASN A 11 0.75 10.56 -17.62
C ASN A 11 1.44 9.25 -18.05
N ILE A 12 0.69 8.19 -18.30
CA ILE A 12 1.25 6.89 -18.70
C ILE A 12 1.25 6.65 -20.22
N GLY A 13 0.94 7.67 -21.03
CA GLY A 13 0.86 7.53 -22.50
C GLY A 13 -0.49 7.03 -23.01
N GLY A 14 -1.57 7.28 -22.26
CA GLY A 14 -2.94 6.94 -22.59
C GLY A 14 -3.42 5.63 -21.95
N GLU A 15 -4.74 5.43 -21.96
CA GLU A 15 -5.38 4.21 -21.43
C GLU A 15 -4.87 2.94 -22.10
N ALA A 16 -4.49 3.03 -23.39
CA ALA A 16 -3.95 1.89 -24.14
C ALA A 16 -2.65 1.33 -23.55
N ASN A 17 -1.85 2.14 -22.83
CA ASN A 17 -0.62 1.67 -22.19
C ASN A 17 -0.84 1.10 -20.79
N LEU A 18 -2.05 1.24 -20.22
CA LEU A 18 -2.39 0.76 -18.89
C LEU A 18 -2.04 -0.72 -18.68
N PRO A 19 -2.34 -1.67 -19.59
CA PRO A 19 -1.99 -3.08 -19.37
C PRO A 19 -0.48 -3.29 -19.14
N ASN A 20 0.38 -2.57 -19.85
CA ASN A 20 1.84 -2.69 -19.68
C ASN A 20 2.29 -2.17 -18.31
N ILE A 21 1.72 -1.05 -17.86
CA ILE A 21 2.00 -0.48 -16.54
C ILE A 21 1.57 -1.43 -15.42
N LEU A 22 0.38 -2.02 -15.55
CA LEU A 22 -0.15 -2.94 -14.54
C LEU A 22 0.70 -4.21 -14.42
N VAL A 23 1.12 -4.79 -15.54
CA VAL A 23 2.03 -5.95 -15.54
C VAL A 23 3.38 -5.58 -14.90
N SER A 24 3.96 -4.45 -15.28
CA SER A 24 5.23 -3.98 -14.70
C SER A 24 5.14 -3.72 -13.19
N ALA A 25 3.96 -3.32 -12.69
CA ALA A 25 3.73 -3.04 -11.28
C ALA A 25 3.21 -4.25 -10.49
N GLY A 26 2.95 -5.39 -11.14
CA GLY A 26 2.33 -6.56 -10.51
C GLY A 26 0.89 -6.30 -10.01
N ILE A 27 0.16 -5.38 -10.64
CA ILE A 27 -1.19 -4.99 -10.24
C ILE A 27 -2.22 -5.75 -11.10
N PRO A 28 -3.12 -6.55 -10.50
CA PRO A 28 -4.22 -7.16 -11.24
C PRO A 28 -5.19 -6.10 -11.79
N LYS A 29 -5.82 -6.35 -12.94
CA LYS A 29 -6.72 -5.39 -13.61
C LYS A 29 -7.90 -4.98 -12.72
N GLU A 30 -8.43 -5.92 -11.95
CA GLU A 30 -9.51 -5.71 -10.98
C GLU A 30 -9.11 -4.82 -9.79
N ALA A 31 -7.80 -4.67 -9.53
CA ALA A 31 -7.28 -3.87 -8.43
C ALA A 31 -6.99 -2.40 -8.82
N VAL A 32 -7.09 -2.04 -10.11
CA VAL A 32 -6.77 -0.69 -10.63
C VAL A 32 -7.49 0.40 -9.84
N ASP A 33 -8.79 0.25 -9.63
CA ASP A 33 -9.61 1.25 -8.95
C ASP A 33 -9.20 1.44 -7.49
N ASN A 34 -8.76 0.36 -6.84
CA ASN A 34 -8.27 0.42 -5.46
C ASN A 34 -6.92 1.13 -5.38
N VAL A 35 -6.03 0.88 -6.34
CA VAL A 35 -4.74 1.57 -6.44
C VAL A 35 -4.93 3.06 -6.70
N LEU A 36 -5.74 3.43 -7.69
CA LEU A 36 -6.02 4.84 -7.99
C LEU A 36 -6.69 5.56 -6.81
N ARG A 37 -7.59 4.88 -6.09
CA ARG A 37 -8.20 5.45 -4.89
C ARG A 37 -7.19 5.66 -3.77
N ARG A 38 -6.32 4.67 -3.51
CA ARG A 38 -5.23 4.78 -2.52
C ARG A 38 -4.33 5.96 -2.84
N ASP A 39 -3.88 6.06 -4.09
CA ASP A 39 -2.92 7.09 -4.51
C ASP A 39 -3.55 8.48 -4.40
N LEU A 40 -4.83 8.62 -4.77
CA LEU A 40 -5.57 9.87 -4.60
C LEU A 40 -5.73 10.27 -3.13
N ILE A 41 -6.00 9.33 -2.24
CA ILE A 41 -6.10 9.60 -0.80
C ILE A 41 -4.76 10.09 -0.26
N ILE A 42 -3.67 9.39 -0.59
CA ILE A 42 -2.31 9.78 -0.18
C ILE A 42 -1.97 11.17 -0.71
N ARG A 43 -2.23 11.43 -2.00
CA ARG A 43 -1.99 12.75 -2.60
C ARG A 43 -2.74 13.85 -1.87
N ASN A 44 -4.04 13.67 -1.62
CA ASN A 44 -4.87 14.68 -0.96
C ASN A 44 -4.39 14.97 0.47
N ILE A 45 -3.96 13.95 1.23
CA ILE A 45 -3.38 14.12 2.56
C ILE A 45 -2.08 14.94 2.46
N THR A 46 -1.17 14.50 1.60
CA THR A 46 0.12 15.18 1.39
C THR A 46 -0.06 16.64 0.97
N GLU A 47 -0.98 16.94 0.04
CA GLU A 47 -1.26 18.30 -0.40
C GLU A 47 -1.82 19.17 0.73
N ALA A 48 -2.75 18.63 1.52
CA ALA A 48 -3.34 19.35 2.65
C ALA A 48 -2.31 19.66 3.74
N GLU A 49 -1.47 18.69 4.10
CA GLU A 49 -0.44 18.85 5.13
C GLU A 49 0.70 19.78 4.67
N LYS A 50 1.13 19.67 3.40
CA LYS A 50 2.06 20.64 2.81
C LYS A 50 1.52 22.07 2.85
N SER A 51 0.24 22.25 2.52
CA SER A 51 -0.42 23.56 2.58
C SER A 51 -0.51 24.10 4.01
N ALA A 52 -0.50 23.21 5.01
CA ALA A 52 -0.41 23.56 6.43
C ALA A 52 1.03 23.80 6.92
N GLY A 53 2.04 23.69 6.05
CA GLY A 53 3.44 23.93 6.37
C GLY A 53 4.18 22.73 6.98
N VAL A 54 3.62 21.53 6.89
CA VAL A 54 4.26 20.29 7.36
C VAL A 54 5.30 19.83 6.34
N ASP A 55 6.45 19.35 6.81
CA ASP A 55 7.52 18.83 5.96
C ASP A 55 7.25 17.39 5.47
N ASP A 56 7.90 16.99 4.37
CA ASP A 56 7.71 15.68 3.73
C ASP A 56 8.04 14.50 4.67
N ALA A 57 9.00 14.63 5.59
CA ALA A 57 9.36 13.53 6.48
C ALA A 57 8.25 13.28 7.52
N THR A 58 7.69 14.36 8.07
CA THR A 58 6.56 14.29 9.01
C THR A 58 5.31 13.73 8.33
N ILE A 59 4.95 14.21 7.13
CA ILE A 59 3.82 13.71 6.33
C ILE A 59 3.94 12.20 6.10
N ASN A 60 5.12 11.74 5.69
CA ASN A 60 5.36 10.31 5.45
C ASN A 60 5.23 9.47 6.73
N ALA A 61 5.64 10.00 7.88
CA ALA A 61 5.48 9.32 9.17
C ALA A 61 3.99 9.25 9.57
N ASP A 62 3.24 10.31 9.37
CA ASP A 62 1.81 10.38 9.71
C ASP A 62 0.97 9.48 8.80
N ILE A 63 1.25 9.41 7.50
CA ILE A 63 0.60 8.46 6.60
C ILE A 63 0.84 7.01 7.06
N LYS A 64 2.09 6.64 7.41
CA LYS A 64 2.39 5.30 7.94
C LYS A 64 1.59 5.02 9.22
N LYS A 65 1.53 5.99 10.13
CA LYS A 65 0.77 5.89 11.38
C LYS A 65 -0.73 5.73 11.13
N LEU A 66 -1.30 6.46 10.17
CA LEU A 66 -2.70 6.32 9.77
C LEU A 66 -3.00 4.91 9.25
N VAL A 67 -2.14 4.36 8.40
CA VAL A 67 -2.29 2.99 7.87
C VAL A 67 -2.16 1.95 8.99
N ALA A 68 -1.19 2.11 9.89
CA ALA A 68 -1.01 1.24 11.06
C ALA A 68 -2.27 1.21 11.94
N ASN A 69 -2.73 2.39 12.37
CA ASN A 69 -3.92 2.54 13.20
C ASN A 69 -5.17 1.93 12.53
N LYS A 70 -5.32 2.11 11.22
CA LYS A 70 -6.46 1.54 10.49
C LYS A 70 -6.35 0.02 10.39
N SER A 71 -5.15 -0.51 10.21
CA SER A 71 -4.89 -1.95 10.16
C SER A 71 -5.25 -2.63 11.49
N ASP A 72 -4.87 -2.00 12.61
CA ASP A 72 -5.23 -2.46 13.95
C ASP A 72 -6.73 -2.41 14.19
N ALA A 73 -7.38 -1.30 13.80
CA ALA A 73 -8.83 -1.14 13.93
C ALA A 73 -9.62 -2.17 13.12
N LEU A 74 -9.10 -2.56 11.94
CA LEU A 74 -9.70 -3.59 11.09
C LEU A 74 -9.39 -5.02 11.55
N LYS A 75 -8.44 -5.20 12.48
CA LYS A 75 -8.01 -6.50 13.00
C LYS A 75 -7.62 -7.45 11.86
N ILE A 76 -6.70 -7.01 11.00
CA ILE A 76 -6.25 -7.80 9.84
C ILE A 76 -5.72 -9.16 10.33
N VAL A 77 -6.32 -10.24 9.81
CA VAL A 77 -5.88 -11.61 10.02
C VAL A 77 -5.41 -12.18 8.68
N VAL A 78 -4.15 -12.58 8.64
CA VAL A 78 -3.58 -13.31 7.50
C VAL A 78 -3.67 -14.80 7.79
N ASN A 79 -4.02 -15.59 6.79
CA ASN A 79 -3.99 -17.04 6.94
C ASN A 79 -2.54 -17.48 7.22
N PRO A 80 -2.28 -18.22 8.32
CA PRO A 80 -0.92 -18.57 8.76
C PRO A 80 -0.06 -19.26 7.70
N ARG A 81 -0.67 -19.96 6.72
CA ARG A 81 0.06 -20.53 5.58
C ARG A 81 0.89 -19.50 4.81
N TYR A 82 0.46 -18.23 4.82
CA TYR A 82 1.08 -17.14 4.08
C TYR A 82 1.81 -16.15 4.99
N GLY A 83 1.90 -16.42 6.30
CA GLY A 83 2.58 -15.56 7.26
C GLY A 83 1.64 -14.80 8.20
N LYS A 84 2.17 -13.73 8.79
CA LYS A 84 1.51 -12.87 9.78
C LYS A 84 1.59 -11.41 9.34
N TRP A 85 0.50 -10.67 9.54
CA TRP A 85 0.51 -9.22 9.38
C TRP A 85 1.38 -8.56 10.45
N ASP A 86 2.39 -7.79 10.03
CA ASP A 86 3.20 -6.94 10.89
C ASP A 86 2.83 -5.47 10.67
N VAL A 87 2.21 -4.86 11.68
CA VAL A 87 1.78 -3.46 11.65
C VAL A 87 2.95 -2.47 11.65
N THR A 88 4.14 -2.90 12.08
CA THR A 88 5.33 -2.05 12.13
C THR A 88 5.91 -1.85 10.73
N THR A 89 6.01 -2.93 9.97
CA THR A 89 6.53 -2.92 8.61
C THR A 89 5.44 -2.75 7.55
N LEU A 90 4.16 -2.78 7.95
CA LEU A 90 2.97 -2.73 7.10
C LEU A 90 3.01 -3.79 5.99
N SER A 91 3.49 -4.99 6.35
CA SER A 91 3.70 -6.09 5.42
C SER A 91 3.31 -7.44 6.03
N VAL A 92 3.20 -8.45 5.17
CA VAL A 92 3.09 -9.84 5.61
C VAL A 92 4.50 -10.37 5.80
N VAL A 93 4.83 -10.76 7.04
CA VAL A 93 6.10 -11.37 7.40
C VAL A 93 5.92 -12.87 7.57
N GLU A 94 6.99 -13.63 7.37
CA GLU A 94 6.96 -15.07 7.61
C GLU A 94 6.62 -15.36 9.08
N THR A 95 5.69 -16.28 9.30
CA THR A 95 5.58 -16.96 10.58
C THR A 95 6.69 -18.00 10.62
N GLU A 96 7.70 -17.82 11.47
CA GLU A 96 8.80 -18.78 11.65
C GLU A 96 8.22 -20.22 11.71
N PRO A 97 8.49 -21.09 10.71
CA PRO A 97 7.97 -22.45 10.70
C PRO A 97 8.75 -23.42 11.62
N ALA A 98 9.81 -22.99 12.29
CA ALA A 98 10.75 -23.82 13.02
C ALA A 98 10.97 -23.37 14.47
N GLY A 99 9.93 -23.48 15.29
CA GLY A 99 10.15 -23.70 16.72
C GLY A 99 10.79 -25.08 16.94
N ASP A 100 12.12 -25.12 17.13
CA ASP A 100 12.87 -26.22 17.76
C ASP A 100 13.08 -27.54 16.97
N ALA A 101 12.94 -27.56 15.65
CA ALA A 101 13.01 -28.80 14.85
C ALA A 101 14.42 -29.23 14.35
N VAL A 102 15.52 -28.57 14.75
CA VAL A 102 16.87 -29.05 14.43
C VAL A 102 17.77 -29.01 15.67
N LYS A 103 17.56 -29.93 16.59
CA LYS A 103 18.63 -30.43 17.46
C LYS A 103 19.33 -31.56 16.72
N THR A 104 20.31 -31.23 15.88
CA THR A 104 21.25 -32.24 15.38
C THR A 104 22.01 -32.81 16.57
N LYS A 105 21.93 -34.13 16.71
CA LYS A 105 22.53 -34.95 17.76
C LYS A 105 24.03 -35.12 17.56
#